data_AF-A0A966K8F1-F1
#
_entry.id   AF-A0A966K8F1-F1
#
_cell.length_a   1.000
_cell.length_b   1.000
_cell.length_c   1.000
_cell.angle_alpha   90.00
_cell.angle_beta   90.00
_cell.angle_gamma   90.00
#
_symmetry.space_group_name_H-M   'P 1'
#
loop_
_entity.id
_entity.type
_entity.pdbx_description
1 polymer ?
#
loop_
_entity_poly.entity_id
_entity_poly.type
_entity_poly.pdbx_seq_one_letter_code
_entity_poly.pdbx_strand_id
1 'polypeptide(L)'
;SNVTPSIIVAGAAGLQFGGTEQVYLIQMAMLFAGIATLFQTIGFGPIGARLPIMQGTSFAFVGVLAGIAATQGLGVALTSCIIGGLIHFALGSVIANIRYLFPPLVTGLVILAIGLYLVPVGIKYAAGGAADFQMAAESFGSLMHWTVALTVIVVALGFKFMTKGILSNAAILLGLIAGYLVAFMFGMVNFAAVGKASWVTGLQTLPYGFEFNLGAVIGVTIVSIVSAVETIGDTSATAKAGAGREATDEEISGATYADGLGTAVAGVFGGLPNTSFSQNVGIVGMTGIMSRHVVTIAGAIMVICGLIPKIGAIIASMPLPVLGGGVIVMFGMVAAAGLNVLSEIKMSRRNMIIIALSLSIGLGFNLVPSAVQYLPGIWKTLATSAVAPTAFLAIVLNQILPEE
;
A
#
# COMPACT_ATOMS: atom_id res chain seq x y z
N SER A 1 -0.31 8.55 -0.55
CA SER A 1 -0.32 7.07 -0.57
C SER A 1 -0.17 6.47 0.82
N ASN A 2 0.95 6.71 1.53
CA ASN A 2 1.28 6.12 2.85
C ASN A 2 0.17 6.16 3.92
N VAL A 3 -0.66 7.19 3.90
CA VAL A 3 -1.70 7.44 4.91
C VAL A 3 -2.89 6.48 4.75
N THR A 4 -3.26 6.17 3.50
CA THR A 4 -4.51 5.46 3.20
C THR A 4 -4.56 4.06 3.82
N PRO A 5 -3.52 3.21 3.71
CA PRO A 5 -3.51 1.91 4.39
C PRO A 5 -3.77 2.02 5.90
N SER A 6 -3.13 2.98 6.58
CA SER A 6 -3.32 3.21 8.02
C SER A 6 -4.76 3.58 8.33
N ILE A 7 -5.40 4.42 7.52
CA ILE A 7 -6.81 4.79 7.70
C ILE A 7 -7.72 3.56 7.55
N ILE A 8 -7.48 2.71 6.55
CA ILE A 8 -8.29 1.52 6.29
C ILE A 8 -8.14 0.50 7.43
N VAL A 9 -6.91 0.19 7.84
CA VAL A 9 -6.65 -0.78 8.91
C VAL A 9 -7.14 -0.24 10.27
N ALA A 10 -6.96 1.05 10.55
CA ALA A 10 -7.52 1.70 11.73
C ALA A 10 -9.04 1.60 11.78
N GLY A 11 -9.71 1.87 10.65
CA GLY A 11 -11.16 1.75 10.55
C GLY A 11 -11.65 0.30 10.79
N ALA A 12 -10.92 -0.69 10.25
CA ALA A 12 -11.22 -2.10 10.49
C ALA A 12 -10.99 -2.52 11.96
N ALA A 13 -10.04 -1.90 12.65
CA ALA A 13 -9.84 -2.06 14.10
C ALA A 13 -10.91 -1.35 14.96
N GLY A 14 -11.88 -0.64 14.36
CA GLY A 14 -12.90 0.11 15.06
C GLY A 14 -12.41 1.46 15.63
N LEU A 15 -11.25 1.95 15.19
CA LEU A 15 -10.73 3.23 15.62
C LEU A 15 -11.54 4.38 15.03
N GLN A 16 -11.80 5.39 15.85
CA GLN A 16 -12.55 6.57 15.42
C GLN A 16 -11.78 7.35 14.34
N PHE A 17 -12.47 7.68 13.24
CA PHE A 17 -11.91 8.54 12.21
C PHE A 17 -11.57 9.93 12.77
N GLY A 18 -10.35 10.40 12.55
CA GLY A 18 -9.83 11.64 13.13
C GLY A 18 -9.44 11.56 14.61
N GLY A 19 -9.56 10.38 15.24
CA GLY A 19 -9.17 10.15 16.63
C GLY A 19 -7.64 10.11 16.81
N THR A 20 -7.19 10.26 18.05
CA THR A 20 -5.75 10.32 18.39
C THR A 20 -4.98 9.10 17.92
N GLU A 21 -5.55 7.89 18.04
CA GLU A 21 -4.88 6.66 17.60
C GLU A 21 -4.77 6.56 16.08
N GLN A 22 -5.80 6.96 15.33
CA GLN A 22 -5.70 6.99 13.87
C GLN A 22 -4.67 8.03 13.41
N VAL A 23 -4.65 9.21 14.04
CA VAL A 23 -3.61 10.23 13.79
C VAL A 23 -2.22 9.65 14.06
N TYR A 24 -2.05 8.91 15.15
CA TYR A 24 -0.79 8.23 15.46
C TYR A 24 -0.39 7.24 14.38
N LEU A 25 -1.29 6.36 13.91
CA LEU A 25 -0.99 5.41 12.83
C LEU A 25 -0.65 6.09 11.50
N ILE A 26 -1.29 7.23 11.20
CA ILE A 26 -0.97 8.05 10.03
C ILE A 26 0.46 8.61 10.14
N GLN A 27 0.83 9.12 11.31
CA GLN A 27 2.16 9.63 11.57
C GLN A 27 3.23 8.55 11.46
N MET A 28 2.98 7.38 12.05
CA MET A 28 3.91 6.26 12.01
C MET A 28 4.09 5.74 10.58
N ALA A 29 3.03 5.70 9.78
CA ALA A 29 3.16 5.38 8.35
C ALA A 29 4.05 6.37 7.59
N MET A 30 3.94 7.68 7.85
CA MET A 30 4.83 8.67 7.24
C MET A 30 6.28 8.53 7.73
N LEU A 31 6.46 8.43 9.05
CA LEU A 31 7.77 8.32 9.68
C LEU A 31 8.53 7.10 9.17
N PHE A 32 7.91 5.92 9.20
CA PHE A 32 8.59 4.68 8.85
C PHE A 32 8.67 4.45 7.34
N ALA A 33 7.79 5.02 6.53
CA ALA A 33 8.04 5.14 5.09
C ALA A 33 9.31 5.97 4.81
N GLY A 34 9.51 7.05 5.57
CA GLY A 34 10.75 7.85 5.57
C GLY A 34 11.97 7.03 5.96
N ILE A 35 11.93 6.36 7.11
CA ILE A 35 13.04 5.54 7.61
C ILE A 35 13.38 4.39 6.65
N ALA A 36 12.37 3.66 6.16
CA ALA A 36 12.56 2.59 5.18
C ALA A 36 13.18 3.15 3.88
N THR A 37 12.77 4.34 3.45
CA THR A 37 13.37 5.03 2.29
C THR A 37 14.85 5.35 2.54
N LEU A 38 15.23 5.73 3.76
CA LEU A 38 16.63 5.95 4.12
C LEU A 38 17.43 4.62 4.12
N PHE A 39 16.85 3.53 4.64
CA PHE A 39 17.45 2.19 4.52
C PHE A 39 17.68 1.82 3.06
N GLN A 40 16.73 2.12 2.18
CA GLN A 40 16.81 1.80 0.75
C GLN A 40 17.88 2.62 0.02
N THR A 41 17.95 3.93 0.29
CA THR A 41 18.76 4.89 -0.50
C THR A 41 20.18 5.08 0.02
N ILE A 42 20.34 5.20 1.34
CA ILE A 42 21.67 5.33 1.97
C ILE A 42 22.32 3.94 2.04
N GLY A 43 21.56 2.96 2.54
CA GLY A 43 21.99 1.59 2.75
C GLY A 43 23.03 1.43 3.86
N PHE A 44 23.14 0.22 4.39
CA PHE A 44 24.14 -0.16 5.38
C PHE A 44 24.46 -1.66 5.25
N GLY A 45 25.72 -2.00 5.02
CA GLY A 45 26.11 -3.38 4.71
C GLY A 45 25.32 -3.92 3.50
N PRO A 46 24.64 -5.08 3.61
CA PRO A 46 23.81 -5.64 2.53
C PRO A 46 22.44 -4.95 2.39
N ILE A 47 22.08 -4.03 3.30
CA ILE A 47 20.76 -3.40 3.34
C ILE A 47 20.73 -2.22 2.38
N GLY A 48 19.70 -2.18 1.52
CA GLY A 48 19.40 -1.10 0.60
C GLY A 48 20.03 -1.30 -0.77
N ALA A 49 19.22 -1.16 -1.84
CA ALA A 49 19.72 -1.21 -3.21
C ALA A 49 20.60 -0.02 -3.58
N ARG A 50 20.57 1.08 -2.80
CA ARG A 50 21.26 2.34 -3.11
C ARG A 50 20.82 2.97 -4.44
N LEU A 51 19.62 2.62 -4.89
CA LEU A 51 18.91 3.18 -6.02
C LEU A 51 17.87 4.23 -5.55
N PRO A 52 17.36 5.10 -6.44
CA PRO A 52 16.32 6.08 -6.10
C PRO A 52 14.94 5.41 -5.93
N ILE A 53 14.86 4.45 -5.02
CA ILE A 53 13.64 3.70 -4.70
C ILE A 53 13.06 4.29 -3.42
N MET A 54 11.79 4.66 -3.48
CA MET A 54 11.05 5.23 -2.36
C MET A 54 10.27 4.10 -1.73
N GLN A 55 10.32 4.01 -0.41
CA GLN A 55 9.54 3.06 0.37
C GLN A 55 8.27 3.75 0.86
N GLY A 56 7.20 2.97 1.01
CA GLY A 56 5.92 3.47 1.49
C GLY A 56 5.02 2.35 1.96
N THR A 57 3.95 2.71 2.66
CA THR A 57 3.06 1.72 3.25
C THR A 57 2.33 0.93 2.16
N SER A 58 2.45 -0.39 2.22
CA SER A 58 2.00 -1.30 1.17
C SER A 58 0.49 -1.56 1.22
N PHE A 59 -0.15 -1.48 0.06
CA PHE A 59 -1.55 -1.83 -0.11
C PHE A 59 -1.79 -3.35 -0.13
N ALA A 60 -0.76 -4.14 -0.45
CA ALA A 60 -0.86 -5.60 -0.49
C ALA A 60 -1.29 -6.18 0.86
N PHE A 61 -0.88 -5.54 1.96
CA PHE A 61 -1.18 -5.98 3.32
C PHE A 61 -2.54 -5.54 3.83
N VAL A 62 -3.20 -4.58 3.19
CA VAL A 62 -4.44 -3.97 3.73
C VAL A 62 -5.52 -5.00 3.97
N GLY A 63 -5.77 -5.93 3.03
CA GLY A 63 -6.83 -6.92 3.21
C GLY A 63 -6.58 -7.88 4.36
N VAL A 64 -5.34 -8.38 4.48
CA VAL A 64 -4.95 -9.30 5.56
C VAL A 64 -4.93 -8.56 6.91
N LEU A 65 -4.34 -7.38 6.98
CA LEU A 65 -4.24 -6.61 8.23
C LEU A 65 -5.58 -6.06 8.69
N ALA A 66 -6.45 -5.61 7.78
CA ALA A 66 -7.80 -5.20 8.13
C ALA A 66 -8.61 -6.38 8.68
N GLY A 67 -8.49 -7.57 8.07
CA GLY A 67 -9.14 -8.79 8.55
C GLY A 67 -8.63 -9.23 9.93
N ILE A 68 -7.31 -9.19 10.16
CA ILE A 68 -6.71 -9.51 11.46
C ILE A 68 -7.13 -8.46 12.50
N ALA A 69 -7.01 -7.18 12.18
CA ALA A 69 -7.37 -6.09 13.08
C ALA A 69 -8.85 -6.15 13.51
N ALA A 70 -9.76 -6.47 12.59
CA ALA A 70 -11.18 -6.58 12.87
C ALA A 70 -11.55 -7.79 13.74
N THR A 71 -10.79 -8.89 13.68
CA THR A 71 -11.12 -10.16 14.34
C THR A 71 -10.29 -10.47 15.58
N GLN A 72 -9.07 -9.94 15.64
CA GLN A 72 -8.06 -10.26 16.66
C GLN A 72 -7.40 -9.01 17.25
N GLY A 73 -7.70 -7.81 16.74
CA GLY A 73 -7.16 -6.55 17.24
C GLY A 73 -5.83 -6.13 16.61
N LEU A 74 -5.46 -4.89 16.89
CA LEU A 74 -4.30 -4.24 16.27
C LEU A 74 -2.97 -4.75 16.85
N GLY A 75 -2.94 -5.21 18.10
CA GLY A 75 -1.76 -5.83 18.72
C GLY A 75 -1.27 -7.06 17.95
N VAL A 76 -2.19 -7.97 17.60
CA VAL A 76 -1.91 -9.14 16.76
C VAL A 76 -1.47 -8.73 15.35
N ALA A 77 -2.15 -7.75 14.74
CA ALA A 77 -1.81 -7.25 13.41
C ALA A 77 -0.39 -6.68 13.35
N LEU A 78 0.00 -5.84 14.31
CA LEU A 78 1.34 -5.23 14.34
C LEU A 78 2.43 -6.23 14.75
N THR A 79 2.14 -7.15 15.69
CA THR A 79 3.08 -8.22 16.06
C THR A 79 3.40 -9.13 14.87
N SER A 80 2.38 -9.45 14.07
CA SER A 80 2.57 -10.20 12.83
C SER A 80 3.33 -9.40 11.76
N CYS A 81 3.20 -8.06 11.72
CA CYS A 81 4.06 -7.20 10.90
C CYS A 81 5.53 -7.22 11.33
N ILE A 82 5.81 -7.22 12.64
CA ILE A 82 7.18 -7.30 13.16
C ILE A 82 7.83 -8.62 12.71
N ILE A 83 7.17 -9.75 12.98
CA ILE A 83 7.70 -11.07 12.66
C ILE A 83 7.76 -11.29 11.15
N GLY A 84 6.69 -10.93 10.43
CA GLY A 84 6.64 -11.01 8.97
C GLY A 84 7.72 -10.15 8.30
N GLY A 85 7.98 -8.95 8.83
CA GLY A 85 9.07 -8.08 8.39
C GLY A 85 10.45 -8.67 8.63
N LEU A 86 10.68 -9.34 9.77
CA LEU A 86 11.94 -10.05 10.02
C LEU A 86 12.13 -11.25 9.08
N ILE A 87 11.06 -11.97 8.78
CA ILE A 87 11.11 -13.06 7.78
C ILE A 87 11.37 -12.46 6.40
N HIS A 88 10.71 -11.36 6.04
CA HIS A 88 10.95 -10.64 4.80
C HIS A 88 12.39 -10.16 4.68
N PHE A 89 12.96 -9.61 5.75
CA PHE A 89 14.36 -9.25 5.81
C PHE A 89 15.24 -10.47 5.51
N ALA A 90 14.97 -11.61 6.14
CA ALA A 90 15.71 -12.84 5.89
C ALA A 90 15.56 -13.33 4.43
N LEU A 91 14.42 -13.09 3.77
CA LEU A 91 14.22 -13.40 2.36
C LEU A 91 15.24 -12.70 1.47
N GLY A 92 15.75 -11.52 1.84
CA GLY A 92 16.82 -10.84 1.11
C GLY A 92 18.04 -11.73 0.83
N SER A 93 18.32 -12.73 1.69
CA SER A 93 19.44 -13.68 1.52
C SER A 93 19.20 -14.69 0.39
N VAL A 94 17.94 -14.99 0.08
CA VAL A 94 17.55 -16.09 -0.81
C VAL A 94 16.70 -15.64 -1.99
N ILE A 95 16.24 -14.39 -2.00
CA ILE A 95 15.27 -13.86 -2.98
C ILE A 95 15.81 -13.95 -4.40
N ALA A 96 17.11 -13.69 -4.59
CA ALA A 96 17.77 -13.82 -5.89
C ALA A 96 17.67 -15.24 -6.47
N ASN A 97 17.64 -16.26 -5.61
CA ASN A 97 17.55 -17.67 -6.02
C ASN A 97 16.10 -18.11 -6.27
N ILE A 98 15.10 -17.47 -5.67
CA ILE A 98 13.68 -17.85 -5.78
C ILE A 98 12.88 -16.93 -6.71
N ARG A 99 13.48 -15.86 -7.25
CA ARG A 99 12.77 -14.90 -8.13
C ARG A 99 12.15 -15.54 -9.38
N TYR A 100 12.65 -16.70 -9.81
CA TYR A 100 12.08 -17.46 -10.94
C TYR A 100 10.64 -17.93 -10.67
N LEU A 101 10.22 -18.03 -9.41
CA LEU A 101 8.83 -18.35 -9.01
C LEU A 101 7.85 -17.21 -9.33
N PHE A 102 8.37 -16.02 -9.63
CA PHE A 102 7.58 -14.80 -9.79
C PHE A 102 7.85 -14.14 -11.14
N PRO A 103 7.55 -14.83 -12.26
CA PRO A 103 7.64 -14.20 -13.58
C PRO A 103 6.63 -13.03 -13.70
N PRO A 104 6.76 -12.18 -14.73
CA PRO A 104 5.85 -11.06 -14.99
C PRO A 104 4.36 -11.43 -14.97
N LEU A 105 4.02 -12.68 -15.36
CA LEU A 105 2.67 -13.23 -15.24
C LEU A 105 2.15 -13.21 -13.79
N VAL A 106 2.94 -13.68 -12.84
CA VAL A 106 2.55 -13.76 -11.42
C VAL A 106 2.53 -12.37 -10.81
N THR A 107 3.58 -11.57 -11.05
CA THR A 107 3.70 -10.22 -10.47
C THR A 107 2.59 -9.29 -10.96
N GLY A 108 2.33 -9.27 -12.27
CA GLY A 108 1.26 -8.49 -12.88
C GLY A 108 -0.13 -8.89 -12.38
N LEU A 109 -0.38 -10.19 -12.19
CA LEU A 109 -1.65 -10.68 -11.63
C LEU A 109 -1.88 -10.21 -10.20
N VAL A 110 -0.84 -10.25 -9.38
CA VAL A 110 -0.95 -9.84 -7.98
C VAL A 110 -1.19 -8.33 -7.86
N ILE A 111 -0.44 -7.51 -8.62
CA ILE A 111 -0.65 -6.05 -8.68
C ILE A 111 -2.08 -5.73 -9.16
N LEU A 112 -2.55 -6.42 -10.19
CA LEU A 112 -3.91 -6.25 -10.70
C LEU A 112 -4.96 -6.61 -9.64
N ALA A 113 -4.80 -7.73 -8.93
CA ALA A 113 -5.70 -8.14 -7.87
C ALA A 113 -5.74 -7.14 -6.71
N ILE A 114 -4.60 -6.56 -6.31
CA ILE A 114 -4.54 -5.49 -5.30
C ILE A 114 -5.37 -4.28 -5.74
N GLY A 115 -5.16 -3.84 -6.99
CA GLY A 115 -5.90 -2.71 -7.56
C GLY A 115 -7.41 -2.95 -7.56
N LEU A 116 -7.85 -4.09 -8.10
CA LEU A 116 -9.27 -4.44 -8.21
C LEU A 116 -9.94 -4.63 -6.84
N TYR A 117 -9.26 -5.29 -5.90
CA TYR A 117 -9.76 -5.51 -4.54
C TYR A 117 -10.07 -4.20 -3.81
N LEU A 118 -9.28 -3.16 -4.05
CA LEU A 118 -9.38 -1.91 -3.32
C LEU A 118 -10.29 -0.86 -3.98
N VAL A 119 -10.76 -1.08 -5.22
CA VAL A 119 -11.73 -0.20 -5.89
C VAL A 119 -12.97 0.07 -5.03
N PRO A 120 -13.63 -0.94 -4.42
CA PRO A 120 -14.78 -0.71 -3.55
C PRO A 120 -14.48 0.21 -2.36
N VAL A 121 -13.26 0.19 -1.81
CA VAL A 121 -12.86 1.09 -0.72
C VAL A 121 -12.88 2.54 -1.18
N GLY A 122 -12.32 2.82 -2.37
CA GLY A 122 -12.35 4.15 -2.97
C GLY A 122 -13.79 4.67 -3.18
N ILE A 123 -14.68 3.82 -3.69
CA ILE A 123 -16.08 4.17 -3.91
C ILE A 123 -16.82 4.42 -2.59
N LYS A 124 -16.66 3.54 -1.59
CA LYS A 124 -17.25 3.74 -0.26
C LYS A 124 -16.82 5.06 0.36
N TYR A 125 -15.52 5.37 0.29
CA TYR A 125 -14.98 6.61 0.83
C TYR A 125 -15.50 7.84 0.08
N ALA A 126 -15.56 7.77 -1.26
CA ALA A 126 -16.13 8.83 -2.10
C ALA A 126 -17.59 9.10 -1.78
N ALA A 127 -18.36 8.05 -1.46
CA ALA A 127 -19.73 8.15 -0.98
C ALA A 127 -19.85 8.57 0.50
N GLY A 128 -18.72 8.75 1.21
CA GLY A 128 -18.66 9.24 2.59
C GLY A 128 -18.74 8.18 3.69
N GLY A 129 -18.50 6.90 3.36
CA GLY A 129 -18.56 5.79 4.30
C GLY A 129 -17.27 4.98 4.40
N ALA A 130 -16.80 4.73 5.62
CA ALA A 130 -15.72 3.79 5.93
C ALA A 130 -16.17 2.65 6.86
N ALA A 131 -17.21 2.89 7.67
CA ALA A 131 -17.83 1.92 8.56
C ALA A 131 -19.34 1.77 8.28
N ASP A 132 -19.95 0.69 8.77
CA ASP A 132 -21.34 0.34 8.48
C ASP A 132 -22.33 1.44 8.85
N PHE A 133 -22.14 2.11 9.98
CA PHE A 133 -23.01 3.23 10.40
C PHE A 133 -22.93 4.42 9.43
N GLN A 134 -21.78 4.66 8.79
CA GLN A 134 -21.63 5.73 7.80
C GLN A 134 -22.26 5.33 6.46
N MET A 135 -22.19 4.04 6.11
CA MET A 135 -22.85 3.52 4.91
C MET A 135 -24.37 3.42 5.06
N ALA A 136 -24.87 3.30 6.30
CA ALA A 136 -26.29 3.31 6.63
C ALA A 136 -26.86 4.72 6.84
N ALA A 137 -26.01 5.76 6.90
CA ALA A 137 -26.46 7.14 7.07
C ALA A 137 -27.15 7.65 5.79
N GLU A 138 -28.16 8.50 5.93
CA GLU A 138 -28.87 9.12 4.79
C GLU A 138 -27.94 9.98 3.91
N SER A 139 -26.84 10.47 4.46
CA SER A 139 -25.83 11.24 3.73
C SER A 139 -24.94 10.37 2.84
N PHE A 140 -24.95 9.05 3.00
CA PHE A 140 -24.15 8.14 2.18
C PHE A 140 -24.54 8.26 0.70
N GLY A 141 -23.54 8.49 -0.15
CA GLY A 141 -23.76 8.70 -1.58
C GLY A 141 -24.49 10.00 -1.92
N SER A 142 -24.59 10.95 -0.98
CA SER A 142 -25.19 12.26 -1.23
C SER A 142 -24.46 13.04 -2.33
N LEU A 143 -25.16 13.98 -2.97
CA LEU A 143 -24.58 14.85 -3.98
C LEU A 143 -23.39 15.64 -3.43
N MET A 144 -23.46 16.07 -2.16
CA MET A 144 -22.35 16.74 -1.48
C MET A 144 -21.07 15.89 -1.45
N HIS A 145 -21.17 14.61 -1.06
CA HIS A 145 -20.03 13.71 -1.03
C HIS A 145 -19.45 13.48 -2.43
N TRP A 146 -20.31 13.21 -3.42
CA TRP A 146 -19.87 13.01 -4.80
C TRP A 146 -19.28 14.27 -5.42
N THR A 147 -19.80 15.47 -5.15
CA THR A 147 -19.22 16.73 -5.63
C THR A 147 -17.78 16.89 -5.12
N VAL A 148 -17.53 16.60 -3.84
CA VAL A 148 -16.18 16.66 -3.27
C VAL A 148 -15.25 15.63 -3.91
N ALA A 149 -15.69 14.37 -4.01
CA ALA A 149 -14.88 13.30 -4.59
C ALA A 149 -14.59 13.53 -6.09
N LEU A 150 -15.60 13.94 -6.86
CA LEU A 150 -15.46 14.25 -8.28
C LEU A 150 -14.59 15.49 -8.52
N THR A 151 -14.62 16.47 -7.62
CA THR A 151 -13.69 17.61 -7.68
C THR A 151 -12.24 17.12 -7.65
N VAL A 152 -11.91 16.21 -6.72
CA VAL A 152 -10.57 15.61 -6.66
C VAL A 152 -10.20 14.94 -7.97
N ILE A 153 -11.10 14.12 -8.52
CA ILE A 153 -10.86 13.36 -9.75
C ILE A 153 -10.69 14.31 -10.94
N VAL A 154 -11.63 15.22 -11.17
CA VAL A 154 -11.63 16.15 -12.32
C VAL A 154 -10.40 17.04 -12.28
N VAL A 155 -10.06 17.61 -11.13
CA VAL A 155 -8.88 18.46 -10.99
C VAL A 155 -7.60 17.64 -11.18
N ALA A 156 -7.51 16.45 -10.61
CA ALA A 156 -6.35 15.57 -10.81
C ALA A 156 -6.17 15.21 -12.30
N LEU A 157 -7.23 14.79 -12.99
CA LEU A 157 -7.16 14.47 -14.41
C LEU A 157 -6.84 15.71 -15.26
N GLY A 158 -7.41 16.86 -14.94
CA GLY A 158 -7.10 18.14 -15.58
C GLY A 158 -5.62 18.47 -15.50
N PHE A 159 -5.03 18.44 -14.30
CA PHE A 159 -3.59 18.65 -14.14
C PHE A 159 -2.76 17.56 -14.84
N LYS A 160 -3.19 16.29 -14.74
CA LYS A 160 -2.45 15.16 -15.32
C LYS A 160 -2.28 15.30 -16.83
N PHE A 161 -3.36 15.64 -17.54
CA PHE A 161 -3.38 15.64 -19.01
C PHE A 161 -3.18 17.02 -19.64
N MET A 162 -3.50 18.11 -18.95
CA MET A 162 -3.40 19.46 -19.51
C MET A 162 -2.09 20.18 -19.14
N THR A 163 -1.30 19.63 -18.19
CA THR A 163 -0.02 20.22 -17.79
C THR A 163 1.13 19.24 -18.01
N LYS A 164 2.37 19.72 -17.90
CA LYS A 164 3.60 18.93 -18.05
C LYS A 164 4.50 19.09 -16.84
N GLY A 165 5.44 18.16 -16.67
CA GLY A 165 6.45 18.22 -15.61
C GLY A 165 5.85 18.06 -14.20
N ILE A 166 6.25 18.94 -13.28
CA ILE A 166 5.92 18.84 -11.84
C ILE A 166 4.41 18.83 -11.59
N LEU A 167 3.64 19.66 -12.30
CA LEU A 167 2.19 19.78 -12.10
C LEU A 167 1.44 18.48 -12.49
N SER A 168 1.86 17.83 -13.57
CA SER A 168 1.28 16.54 -14.00
C SER A 168 1.66 15.41 -13.03
N ASN A 169 2.88 15.44 -12.47
CA ASN A 169 3.33 14.47 -11.47
C ASN A 169 2.64 14.68 -10.10
N ALA A 170 2.33 15.93 -9.75
CA ALA A 170 1.61 16.30 -8.53
C ALA A 170 0.07 16.27 -8.68
N ALA A 171 -0.45 15.81 -9.82
CA ALA A 171 -1.87 15.88 -10.17
C ALA A 171 -2.82 15.38 -9.06
N ILE A 172 -2.53 14.21 -8.47
CA ILE A 172 -3.36 13.65 -7.39
C ILE A 172 -3.31 14.55 -6.15
N LEU A 173 -2.15 15.08 -5.79
CA LEU A 173 -1.99 15.99 -4.65
C LEU A 173 -2.78 17.28 -4.88
N LEU A 174 -2.71 17.85 -6.08
CA LEU A 174 -3.47 19.05 -6.45
C LEU A 174 -4.97 18.81 -6.43
N GLY A 175 -5.42 17.64 -6.91
CA GLY A 175 -6.81 17.20 -6.79
C GLY A 175 -7.25 17.10 -5.34
N LEU A 176 -6.46 16.47 -4.47
CA LEU A 176 -6.75 16.36 -3.04
C LEU A 176 -6.86 17.74 -2.37
N ILE A 177 -5.96 18.67 -2.70
CA ILE A 177 -6.02 20.06 -2.21
C ILE A 177 -7.33 20.72 -2.65
N ALA A 178 -7.69 20.62 -3.93
CA ALA A 178 -8.92 21.22 -4.45
C ALA A 178 -10.18 20.62 -3.81
N GLY A 179 -10.26 19.30 -3.68
CA GLY A 179 -11.36 18.64 -2.99
C GLY A 179 -11.44 19.02 -1.51
N TYR A 180 -10.29 19.16 -0.83
CA TYR A 180 -10.24 19.60 0.55
C TYR A 180 -10.74 21.03 0.74
N LEU A 181 -10.42 21.95 -0.20
CA LEU A 181 -10.96 23.30 -0.22
C LEU A 181 -12.49 23.31 -0.42
N VAL A 182 -13.01 22.49 -1.35
CA VAL A 182 -14.46 22.35 -1.55
C VAL A 182 -15.15 21.78 -0.30
N ALA A 183 -14.56 20.76 0.31
CA ALA A 183 -15.08 20.17 1.54
C ALA A 183 -15.06 21.17 2.71
N PHE A 184 -14.05 22.05 2.76
CA PHE A 184 -13.99 23.14 3.72
C PHE A 184 -15.12 24.15 3.51
N MET A 185 -15.42 24.53 2.26
CA MET A 185 -16.56 25.41 1.93
C MET A 185 -17.91 24.80 2.30
N PHE A 186 -18.03 23.48 2.26
CA PHE A 186 -19.22 22.75 2.73
C PHE A 186 -19.25 22.48 4.24
N GLY A 187 -18.28 22.98 5.00
CA GLY A 187 -18.24 22.82 6.46
C GLY A 187 -17.92 21.40 6.94
N MET A 188 -17.37 20.56 6.07
CA MET A 188 -17.07 19.15 6.39
C MET A 188 -15.76 18.97 7.17
N VAL A 189 -14.94 20.02 7.29
CA VAL A 189 -13.59 19.97 7.85
C VAL A 189 -13.58 20.51 9.27
N ASN A 190 -13.00 19.77 10.21
CA ASN A 190 -12.86 20.18 11.60
C ASN A 190 -11.38 20.26 12.02
N PHE A 191 -10.90 21.46 12.32
CA PHE A 191 -9.52 21.72 12.74
C PHE A 191 -9.28 21.66 14.26
N ALA A 192 -10.29 21.32 15.07
CA ALA A 192 -10.16 21.28 16.52
C ALA A 192 -9.05 20.30 16.98
N ALA A 193 -8.91 19.16 16.30
CA ALA A 193 -7.84 18.20 16.58
C ALA A 193 -6.44 18.77 16.29
N VAL A 194 -6.30 19.61 15.27
CA VAL A 194 -5.03 20.27 14.90
C VAL A 194 -4.59 21.26 15.97
N GLY A 195 -5.54 21.99 16.56
CA GLY A 195 -5.28 22.90 17.68
C GLY A 195 -4.78 22.17 18.93
N LYS A 196 -5.32 20.98 19.21
CA LYS A 196 -4.97 20.15 20.38
C LYS A 196 -3.71 19.29 20.19
N ALA A 197 -3.31 19.03 18.94
CA ALA A 197 -2.16 18.20 18.63
C ALA A 197 -0.84 18.84 19.11
N SER A 198 0.02 18.04 19.72
CA SER A 198 1.36 18.45 20.13
C SER A 198 2.25 18.75 18.91
N TRP A 199 3.33 19.50 19.14
CA TRP A 199 4.28 19.85 18.09
C TRP A 199 5.24 18.72 17.73
N VAL A 200 5.57 17.87 18.71
CA VAL A 200 6.44 16.72 18.54
C VAL A 200 5.75 15.50 19.12
N THR A 201 5.82 14.38 18.40
CA THR A 201 5.32 13.08 18.88
C THR A 201 6.43 12.34 19.63
N GLY A 202 6.07 11.73 20.75
CA GLY A 202 6.95 10.75 21.41
C GLY A 202 6.84 9.40 20.70
N LEU A 203 7.96 8.75 20.42
CA LEU A 203 7.96 7.37 19.92
C LEU A 203 7.63 6.42 21.07
N GLN A 204 6.56 5.67 20.92
CA GLN A 204 6.17 4.61 21.85
C GLN A 204 6.56 3.27 21.25
N THR A 205 7.32 2.48 22.00
CA THR A 205 7.66 1.11 21.63
C THR A 205 6.48 0.20 22.00
N LEU A 206 6.02 -0.60 21.04
CA LEU A 206 4.91 -1.53 21.17
C LEU A 206 3.64 -0.87 21.75
N PRO A 207 3.11 0.19 21.11
CA PRO A 207 1.98 0.97 21.63
C PRO A 207 0.69 0.14 21.78
N TYR A 208 0.58 -0.96 21.04
CA TYR A 208 -0.55 -1.89 21.07
C TYR A 208 -0.18 -3.26 21.67
N GLY A 209 0.95 -3.34 22.38
CA GLY A 209 1.46 -4.59 22.96
C GLY A 209 2.11 -5.54 21.96
N PHE A 210 2.52 -6.71 22.46
CA PHE A 210 3.08 -7.80 21.66
C PHE A 210 2.20 -9.04 21.85
N GLU A 211 1.38 -9.34 20.85
CA GLU A 211 0.39 -10.41 20.89
C GLU A 211 0.64 -11.38 19.74
N PHE A 212 1.13 -12.57 20.08
CA PHE A 212 1.49 -13.56 19.08
C PHE A 212 0.27 -14.39 18.67
N ASN A 213 0.01 -14.42 17.37
CA ASN A 213 -0.87 -15.41 16.74
C ASN A 213 -0.17 -16.03 15.53
N LEU A 214 0.03 -17.35 15.58
CA LEU A 214 0.74 -18.07 14.51
C LEU A 214 0.05 -17.90 13.16
N GLY A 215 -1.29 -17.92 13.13
CA GLY A 215 -2.06 -17.71 11.92
C GLY A 215 -1.79 -16.32 11.32
N ALA A 216 -1.95 -15.27 12.12
CA ALA A 216 -1.66 -13.90 11.68
C ALA A 216 -0.24 -13.75 11.11
N VAL A 217 0.76 -14.34 11.79
CA VAL A 217 2.16 -14.36 11.33
C VAL A 217 2.30 -15.05 9.97
N ILE A 218 1.70 -16.23 9.79
CA ILE A 218 1.72 -16.95 8.50
C ILE A 218 1.08 -16.07 7.42
N GLY A 219 -0.08 -15.47 7.70
CA GLY A 219 -0.79 -14.64 6.73
C GLY A 219 0.00 -13.42 6.28
N VAL A 220 0.57 -12.68 7.22
CA VAL A 220 1.43 -11.52 6.92
C VAL A 220 2.72 -11.95 6.23
N THR A 221 3.29 -13.10 6.58
CA THR A 221 4.49 -13.64 5.92
C THR A 221 4.24 -13.97 4.45
N ILE A 222 3.09 -14.58 4.11
CA ILE A 222 2.72 -14.88 2.72
C ILE A 222 2.63 -13.58 1.91
N VAL A 223 1.99 -12.54 2.46
CA VAL A 223 1.93 -11.23 1.80
C VAL A 223 3.30 -10.55 1.74
N SER A 224 4.18 -10.81 2.71
CA SER A 224 5.56 -10.31 2.68
C SER A 224 6.37 -10.92 1.53
N ILE A 225 6.13 -12.18 1.16
CA ILE A 225 6.72 -12.77 -0.05
C ILE A 225 6.24 -12.04 -1.30
N VAL A 226 4.94 -11.73 -1.37
CA VAL A 226 4.36 -10.92 -2.45
C VAL A 226 5.01 -9.52 -2.51
N SER A 227 5.21 -8.90 -1.35
CA SER A 227 5.87 -7.60 -1.24
C SER A 227 7.32 -7.66 -1.71
N ALA A 228 8.07 -8.72 -1.35
CA ALA A 228 9.44 -8.92 -1.81
C ALA A 228 9.52 -8.92 -3.34
N VAL A 229 8.53 -9.53 -3.97
CA VAL A 229 8.42 -9.67 -5.41
C VAL A 229 8.05 -8.36 -6.10
N GLU A 230 7.14 -7.59 -5.51
CA GLU A 230 6.87 -6.20 -5.92
C GLU A 230 8.16 -5.37 -5.85
N THR A 231 8.92 -5.51 -4.76
CA THR A 231 10.22 -4.86 -4.57
C THR A 231 11.26 -5.27 -5.61
N ILE A 232 11.31 -6.54 -6.02
CA ILE A 232 12.16 -6.97 -7.16
C ILE A 232 11.73 -6.25 -8.44
N GLY A 233 10.43 -6.27 -8.74
CA GLY A 233 9.86 -5.68 -9.94
C GLY A 233 10.16 -4.17 -10.03
N ASP A 234 9.91 -3.44 -8.95
CA ASP A 234 10.18 -2.01 -8.88
C ASP A 234 11.69 -1.69 -8.93
N THR A 235 12.53 -2.52 -8.32
CA THR A 235 13.98 -2.35 -8.38
C THR A 235 14.49 -2.53 -9.81
N SER A 236 14.08 -3.61 -10.47
CA SER A 236 14.42 -3.87 -11.88
C SER A 236 13.87 -2.79 -12.81
N ALA A 237 12.62 -2.38 -12.62
CA ALA A 237 12.01 -1.33 -13.43
C ALA A 237 12.69 0.04 -13.20
N THR A 238 13.12 0.35 -11.99
CA THR A 238 13.91 1.56 -11.69
C THR A 238 15.26 1.53 -12.40
N ALA A 239 15.99 0.41 -12.32
CA ALA A 239 17.27 0.23 -12.99
C ALA A 239 17.13 0.33 -14.52
N LYS A 240 16.10 -0.30 -15.09
CA LYS A 240 15.83 -0.30 -16.52
C LYS A 240 15.40 1.09 -17.01
N ALA A 241 14.42 1.71 -16.36
CA ALA A 241 13.86 2.99 -16.78
C ALA A 241 14.83 4.15 -16.58
N GLY A 242 15.64 4.12 -15.51
CA GLY A 242 16.53 5.23 -15.19
C GLY A 242 17.99 5.04 -15.57
N ALA A 243 18.54 3.81 -15.49
CA ALA A 243 19.94 3.51 -15.80
C ALA A 243 20.14 2.70 -17.08
N GLY A 244 19.07 2.28 -17.77
CA GLY A 244 19.15 1.54 -19.03
C GLY A 244 19.78 0.15 -18.91
N ARG A 245 19.74 -0.45 -17.71
CA ARG A 245 20.30 -1.77 -17.42
C ARG A 245 19.40 -2.59 -16.51
N GLU A 246 19.63 -3.89 -16.47
CA GLU A 246 19.00 -4.77 -15.48
C GLU A 246 19.54 -4.48 -14.06
N ALA A 247 18.69 -4.72 -13.05
CA ALA A 247 19.11 -4.66 -11.66
C ALA A 247 20.01 -5.86 -11.33
N THR A 248 21.06 -5.59 -10.54
CA THR A 248 21.97 -6.62 -10.06
C THR A 248 21.34 -7.43 -8.93
N ASP A 249 21.86 -8.63 -8.68
CA ASP A 249 21.38 -9.49 -7.59
C ASP A 249 21.64 -8.85 -6.21
N GLU A 250 22.71 -8.06 -6.06
CA GLU A 250 22.99 -7.27 -4.86
C GLU A 250 21.96 -6.16 -4.65
N GLU A 251 21.57 -5.44 -5.71
CA GLU A 251 20.54 -4.41 -5.63
C GLU A 251 19.17 -5.00 -5.27
N ILE A 252 18.82 -6.13 -5.88
CA ILE A 252 17.57 -6.83 -5.59
C ILE A 252 17.55 -7.32 -4.13
N SER A 253 18.60 -8.02 -3.70
CA SER A 253 18.71 -8.52 -2.32
C SER A 253 18.70 -7.36 -1.33
N GLY A 254 19.45 -6.29 -1.63
CA GLY A 254 19.50 -5.09 -0.81
C GLY A 254 18.15 -4.37 -0.70
N ALA A 255 17.38 -4.31 -1.77
CA ALA A 255 16.02 -3.77 -1.73
C ALA A 255 15.12 -4.59 -0.81
N THR A 256 15.14 -5.92 -0.93
CA THR A 256 14.34 -6.82 -0.09
C THR A 256 14.74 -6.72 1.39
N TYR A 257 16.03 -6.60 1.70
CA TYR A 257 16.47 -6.33 3.08
C TYR A 257 15.93 -5.01 3.62
N ALA A 258 16.01 -3.92 2.85
CA ALA A 258 15.56 -2.61 3.31
C ALA A 258 14.03 -2.56 3.51
N ASP A 259 13.28 -3.20 2.62
CA ASP A 259 11.83 -3.40 2.73
C ASP A 259 11.47 -4.15 4.01
N GLY A 260 12.00 -5.38 4.18
CA GLY A 260 11.70 -6.21 5.35
C GLY A 260 12.10 -5.57 6.67
N LEU A 261 13.30 -4.97 6.75
CA LEU A 261 13.72 -4.24 7.94
C LEU A 261 12.83 -3.03 8.21
N GLY A 262 12.49 -2.27 7.16
CA GLY A 262 11.59 -1.12 7.26
C GLY A 262 10.22 -1.53 7.81
N THR A 263 9.70 -2.67 7.37
CA THR A 263 8.44 -3.26 7.86
C THR A 263 8.56 -3.70 9.32
N ALA A 264 9.62 -4.42 9.69
CA ALA A 264 9.80 -4.90 11.06
C ALA A 264 9.91 -3.75 12.06
N VAL A 265 10.73 -2.75 11.72
CA VAL A 265 10.92 -1.54 12.53
C VAL A 265 9.63 -0.73 12.60
N ALA A 266 8.90 -0.58 11.50
CA ALA A 266 7.59 0.08 11.50
C ALA A 266 6.64 -0.58 12.51
N GLY A 267 6.51 -1.90 12.47
CA GLY A 267 5.62 -2.66 13.35
C GLY A 267 5.89 -2.43 14.85
N VAL A 268 7.16 -2.27 15.25
CA VAL A 268 7.55 -2.00 16.65
C VAL A 268 6.93 -0.71 17.17
N PHE A 269 6.75 0.30 16.32
CA PHE A 269 6.23 1.62 16.70
C PHE A 269 4.81 1.85 16.18
N GLY A 270 4.07 0.81 15.78
CA GLY A 270 2.71 0.94 15.27
C GLY A 270 2.59 1.41 13.82
N GLY A 271 3.68 1.39 13.06
CA GLY A 271 3.65 1.55 11.61
C GLY A 271 3.24 0.25 10.90
N LEU A 272 2.60 0.40 9.75
CA LEU A 272 2.24 -0.72 8.89
C LEU A 272 3.41 -1.13 7.96
N PRO A 273 3.35 -2.32 7.34
CA PRO A 273 4.39 -2.79 6.42
C PRO A 273 4.65 -1.82 5.29
N ASN A 274 5.94 -1.65 4.99
CA ASN A 274 6.42 -0.84 3.88
C ASN A 274 6.77 -1.73 2.69
N THR A 275 6.83 -1.14 1.50
CA THR A 275 7.30 -1.74 0.25
C THR A 275 7.78 -0.63 -0.69
N SER A 276 8.42 -1.00 -1.80
CA SER A 276 8.78 -0.05 -2.86
C SER A 276 7.54 0.58 -3.51
N PHE A 277 7.63 1.85 -3.89
CA PHE A 277 6.57 2.53 -4.62
C PHE A 277 6.79 2.54 -6.13
N SER A 278 5.96 1.78 -6.84
CA SER A 278 5.91 1.77 -8.31
C SER A 278 5.64 3.14 -8.94
N GLN A 279 4.95 4.06 -8.23
CA GLN A 279 4.78 5.43 -8.75
C GLN A 279 6.12 6.18 -8.86
N ASN A 280 7.07 5.91 -7.96
CA ASN A 280 8.39 6.51 -8.04
C ASN A 280 9.14 6.00 -9.29
N VAL A 281 9.02 4.71 -9.59
CA VAL A 281 9.58 4.13 -10.82
C VAL A 281 9.11 4.89 -12.07
N GLY A 282 7.81 5.20 -12.15
CA GLY A 282 7.26 6.01 -13.24
C GLY A 282 7.87 7.43 -13.30
N ILE A 283 8.08 8.08 -12.16
CA ILE A 283 8.71 9.40 -12.09
C ILE A 283 10.17 9.34 -12.53
N VAL A 284 10.93 8.33 -12.10
CA VAL A 284 12.31 8.10 -12.54
C VAL A 284 12.37 7.89 -14.05
N GLY A 285 11.49 7.05 -14.61
CA GLY A 285 11.43 6.82 -16.06
C GLY A 285 11.06 8.06 -16.88
N MET A 286 10.18 8.93 -16.37
CA MET A 286 9.80 10.17 -17.06
C MET A 286 10.83 11.28 -16.94
N THR A 287 11.50 11.39 -15.79
CA THR A 287 12.45 12.48 -15.50
C THR A 287 13.89 12.14 -15.89
N GLY A 288 14.22 10.84 -15.97
CA GLY A 288 15.59 10.36 -16.13
C GLY A 288 16.49 10.60 -14.90
N ILE A 289 15.94 11.12 -13.78
CA ILE A 289 16.73 11.49 -12.61
C ILE A 289 16.99 10.25 -11.76
N MET A 290 18.18 9.65 -11.90
CA MET A 290 18.62 8.48 -11.13
C MET A 290 19.31 8.81 -9.79
N SER A 291 19.21 10.06 -9.32
CA SER A 291 19.88 10.47 -8.08
C SER A 291 19.16 9.93 -6.84
N ARG A 292 19.78 8.96 -6.16
CA ARG A 292 19.30 8.46 -4.86
C ARG A 292 19.14 9.57 -3.82
N HIS A 293 19.94 10.63 -3.89
CA HIS A 293 19.91 11.75 -2.93
C HIS A 293 18.58 12.51 -2.97
N VAL A 294 17.93 12.60 -4.14
CA VAL A 294 16.60 13.22 -4.25
C VAL A 294 15.60 12.44 -3.40
N VAL A 295 15.67 11.12 -3.48
CA VAL A 295 14.80 10.21 -2.73
C VAL A 295 15.18 10.17 -1.24
N THR A 296 16.48 10.27 -0.90
CA THR A 296 16.95 10.42 0.49
C THR A 296 16.41 11.69 1.15
N ILE A 297 16.43 12.83 0.43
CA ILE A 297 15.86 14.10 0.93
C ILE A 297 14.35 13.95 1.15
N ALA A 298 13.64 13.32 0.20
CA ALA A 298 12.21 13.05 0.37
C ALA A 298 11.93 12.13 1.57
N GLY A 299 12.77 11.11 1.80
CA GLY A 299 12.72 10.27 3.00
C GLY A 299 12.91 11.07 4.29
N ALA A 300 13.91 11.96 4.33
CA ALA A 300 14.14 12.84 5.48
C ALA A 300 12.95 13.79 5.74
N ILE A 301 12.34 14.34 4.69
CA ILE A 301 11.12 15.14 4.80
C ILE A 301 9.98 14.31 5.40
N MET A 302 9.79 13.06 4.95
CA MET A 302 8.77 12.17 5.52
C MET A 302 9.02 11.85 7.00
N VAL A 303 10.28 11.66 7.41
CA VAL A 303 10.66 11.48 8.82
C VAL A 303 10.26 12.71 9.64
N ILE A 304 10.64 13.91 9.19
CA ILE A 304 10.28 15.16 9.88
C ILE A 304 8.76 15.29 9.97
N CYS A 305 8.05 15.03 8.88
CA CYS A 305 6.59 15.13 8.86
C CYS A 305 5.91 14.13 9.80
N GLY A 306 6.43 12.90 9.91
CA GLY A 306 5.90 11.88 10.82
C GLY A 306 6.10 12.23 12.30
N LEU A 307 7.17 12.96 12.63
CA LEU A 307 7.45 13.43 14.00
C LEU A 307 6.58 14.61 14.44
N ILE A 308 5.80 15.22 13.53
CA ILE A 308 4.97 16.41 13.80
C ILE A 308 3.47 16.02 13.77
N PRO A 309 2.82 15.82 14.94
CA PRO A 309 1.40 15.42 15.04
C PRO A 309 0.42 16.36 14.35
N LYS A 310 0.73 17.65 14.26
CA LYS A 310 -0.10 18.60 13.52
C LYS A 310 -0.27 18.22 12.06
N ILE A 311 0.75 17.65 11.42
CA ILE A 311 0.66 17.21 10.02
C ILE A 311 -0.29 16.02 9.93
N GLY A 312 -0.15 15.03 10.83
CA GLY A 312 -1.07 13.90 10.93
C GLY A 312 -2.51 14.35 11.18
N ALA A 313 -2.73 15.32 12.08
CA ALA A 313 -4.05 15.86 12.39
C ALA A 313 -4.68 16.62 11.22
N ILE A 314 -3.89 17.37 10.44
CA ILE A 314 -4.39 18.01 9.21
C ILE A 314 -4.86 16.95 8.22
N ILE A 315 -4.07 15.90 8.01
CA ILE A 315 -4.41 14.81 7.11
C ILE A 315 -5.66 14.06 7.61
N ALA A 316 -5.75 13.78 8.91
CA ALA A 316 -6.89 13.09 9.51
C ALA A 316 -8.17 13.95 9.53
N SER A 317 -8.05 15.28 9.44
CA SER A 317 -9.20 16.18 9.26
C SER A 317 -9.77 16.18 7.84
N MET A 318 -9.10 15.52 6.90
CA MET A 318 -9.55 15.38 5.53
C MET A 318 -10.81 14.50 5.47
N PRO A 319 -11.94 15.01 4.96
CA PRO A 319 -13.16 14.22 4.88
C PRO A 319 -13.01 13.01 3.96
N LEU A 320 -13.72 11.92 4.29
CA LEU A 320 -13.69 10.68 3.52
C LEU A 320 -13.93 10.88 2.01
N PRO A 321 -14.84 11.76 1.53
CA PRO A 321 -15.02 11.96 0.10
C PRO A 321 -13.81 12.52 -0.63
N VAL A 322 -13.00 13.36 0.04
CA VAL A 322 -11.74 13.88 -0.52
C VAL A 322 -10.74 12.73 -0.68
N LEU A 323 -10.57 11.93 0.38
CA LEU A 323 -9.72 10.74 0.35
C LEU A 323 -10.22 9.77 -0.74
N GLY A 324 -11.52 9.52 -0.81
CA GLY A 324 -12.18 8.65 -1.78
C GLY A 324 -11.87 9.03 -3.22
N GLY A 325 -11.97 10.31 -3.57
CA GLY A 325 -11.59 10.79 -4.90
C GLY A 325 -10.13 10.48 -5.26
N GLY A 326 -9.19 10.70 -4.33
CA GLY A 326 -7.78 10.36 -4.56
C GLY A 326 -7.53 8.85 -4.64
N VAL A 327 -8.21 8.08 -3.77
CA VAL A 327 -8.11 6.64 -3.68
C VAL A 327 -8.65 5.94 -4.93
N ILE A 328 -9.76 6.43 -5.51
CA ILE A 328 -10.30 5.95 -6.80
C ILE A 328 -9.24 6.07 -7.90
N VAL A 329 -8.61 7.24 -8.04
CA VAL A 329 -7.57 7.46 -9.07
C VAL A 329 -6.37 6.55 -8.81
N MET A 330 -5.92 6.46 -7.55
CA MET A 330 -4.76 5.64 -7.18
C MET A 330 -4.99 4.15 -7.48
N PHE A 331 -6.10 3.55 -7.04
CA PHE A 331 -6.33 2.12 -7.25
C PHE A 331 -6.65 1.77 -8.70
N GLY A 332 -7.31 2.68 -9.44
CA GLY A 332 -7.45 2.56 -10.89
C GLY A 332 -6.09 2.49 -11.58
N MET A 333 -5.13 3.34 -11.16
CA MET A 333 -3.76 3.28 -11.70
C MET A 333 -2.98 2.03 -11.25
N VAL A 334 -3.18 1.53 -10.03
CA VAL A 334 -2.56 0.26 -9.59
C VAL A 334 -3.07 -0.90 -10.46
N ALA A 335 -4.38 -1.00 -10.69
CA ALA A 335 -4.94 -2.00 -11.59
C ALA A 335 -4.38 -1.88 -13.01
N ALA A 336 -4.29 -0.65 -13.54
CA ALA A 336 -3.68 -0.40 -14.85
C ALA A 336 -2.19 -0.77 -14.92
N ALA A 337 -1.43 -0.55 -13.84
CA ALA A 337 -0.02 -0.95 -13.76
C ALA A 337 0.13 -2.48 -13.81
N GLY A 338 -0.74 -3.22 -13.11
CA GLY A 338 -0.79 -4.69 -13.20
C GLY A 338 -1.08 -5.16 -14.63
N LEU A 339 -2.05 -4.54 -15.30
CA LEU A 339 -2.32 -4.80 -16.72
C LEU A 339 -1.13 -4.46 -17.63
N ASN A 340 -0.39 -3.39 -17.34
CA ASN A 340 0.78 -3.01 -18.11
C ASN A 340 1.88 -4.06 -18.00
N VAL A 341 2.15 -4.60 -16.81
CA VAL A 341 3.10 -5.73 -16.64
C VAL A 341 2.61 -6.96 -17.39
N LEU A 342 1.31 -7.27 -17.33
CA LEU A 342 0.72 -8.38 -18.09
C LEU A 342 0.75 -8.15 -19.61
N SER A 343 0.87 -6.93 -20.09
CA SER A 343 0.96 -6.65 -21.53
C SER A 343 2.30 -7.06 -22.13
N GLU A 344 3.33 -7.27 -21.30
CA GLU A 344 4.66 -7.70 -21.74
C GLU A 344 4.77 -9.22 -21.96
N ILE A 345 3.77 -9.99 -21.53
CA ILE A 345 3.75 -11.46 -21.68
C ILE A 345 2.91 -11.90 -22.88
N LYS A 346 3.30 -13.03 -23.50
CA LYS A 346 2.47 -13.68 -24.52
C LYS A 346 1.17 -14.20 -23.89
N MET A 347 0.03 -13.76 -24.39
CA MET A 347 -1.30 -14.25 -23.97
C MET A 347 -1.60 -15.62 -24.60
N SER A 348 -0.80 -16.63 -24.23
CA SER A 348 -1.02 -18.04 -24.59
C SER A 348 -2.26 -18.62 -23.91
N ARG A 349 -2.73 -19.79 -24.37
CA ARG A 349 -3.85 -20.48 -23.72
C ARG A 349 -3.51 -20.82 -22.27
N ARG A 350 -2.28 -21.30 -22.03
CA ARG A 350 -1.71 -21.51 -20.69
C ARG A 350 -1.83 -20.26 -19.83
N ASN A 351 -1.29 -19.12 -20.27
CA ASN A 351 -1.24 -17.90 -19.47
C ASN A 351 -2.64 -17.34 -19.20
N MET A 352 -3.55 -17.39 -20.19
CA MET A 352 -4.94 -16.96 -20.01
C MET A 352 -5.68 -17.81 -18.96
N ILE A 353 -5.45 -19.12 -18.90
CA ILE A 353 -6.05 -20.00 -17.87
C ILE A 353 -5.51 -19.65 -16.48
N ILE A 354 -4.20 -19.42 -16.35
CA ILE A 354 -3.59 -19.00 -15.08
C ILE A 354 -4.22 -17.70 -14.59
N ILE A 355 -4.34 -16.71 -15.49
CA ILE A 355 -4.97 -15.42 -15.19
C ILE A 355 -6.42 -15.60 -14.73
N ALA A 356 -7.22 -16.33 -15.52
CA ALA A 356 -8.64 -16.52 -15.27
C ALA A 356 -8.89 -17.19 -13.91
N LEU A 357 -8.21 -18.31 -13.62
CA LEU A 357 -8.42 -19.04 -12.37
C LEU A 357 -7.92 -18.27 -11.15
N SER A 358 -6.75 -17.65 -11.24
CA SER A 358 -6.16 -16.92 -10.12
C SER A 358 -7.01 -15.72 -9.71
N LEU A 359 -7.44 -14.90 -10.69
CA LEU A 359 -8.31 -13.74 -10.42
C LEU A 359 -9.72 -14.15 -9.98
N SER A 360 -10.31 -15.16 -10.64
CA SER A 360 -11.68 -15.59 -10.32
C SER A 360 -11.79 -16.13 -8.90
N ILE A 361 -10.82 -16.94 -8.46
CA ILE A 361 -10.83 -17.49 -7.10
C ILE A 361 -10.44 -16.40 -6.10
N GLY A 362 -9.40 -15.61 -6.38
CA GLY A 362 -8.94 -14.59 -5.46
C GLY A 362 -9.99 -13.52 -5.20
N LEU A 363 -10.49 -12.87 -6.24
CA LEU A 363 -11.53 -11.86 -6.11
C LEU A 363 -12.89 -12.49 -5.75
N GLY A 364 -13.20 -13.69 -6.24
CA GLY A 364 -14.46 -14.37 -5.97
C GLY A 364 -14.67 -14.67 -4.48
N PHE A 365 -13.66 -15.22 -3.79
CA PHE A 365 -13.75 -15.45 -2.34
C PHE A 365 -13.79 -14.16 -1.54
N ASN A 366 -13.15 -13.09 -2.02
CA ASN A 366 -13.27 -11.79 -1.39
C ASN A 366 -14.68 -11.19 -1.51
N LEU A 367 -15.31 -11.33 -2.67
CA LEU A 367 -16.67 -10.84 -2.94
C LEU A 367 -17.75 -11.71 -2.28
N VAL A 368 -17.48 -13.00 -2.08
CA VAL A 368 -18.40 -13.94 -1.43
C VAL A 368 -17.69 -14.67 -0.26
N PRO A 369 -17.35 -13.98 0.84
CA PRO A 369 -16.63 -14.59 1.98
C PRO A 369 -17.39 -15.75 2.63
N SER A 370 -18.72 -15.78 2.50
CA SER A 370 -19.59 -16.85 2.99
C SER A 370 -19.37 -18.19 2.28
N ALA A 371 -18.82 -18.18 1.05
CA ALA A 371 -18.50 -19.40 0.31
C ALA A 371 -17.47 -20.28 1.03
N VAL A 372 -16.61 -19.67 1.85
CA VAL A 372 -15.56 -20.34 2.63
C VAL A 372 -15.81 -20.25 4.14
N GLN A 373 -17.07 -20.14 4.56
CA GLN A 373 -17.44 -19.91 5.96
C GLN A 373 -16.93 -20.97 6.95
N TYR A 374 -16.73 -22.21 6.48
CA TYR A 374 -16.24 -23.33 7.29
C TYR A 374 -14.72 -23.38 7.43
N LEU A 375 -13.96 -22.53 6.72
CA LEU A 375 -12.53 -22.40 6.97
C LEU A 375 -12.31 -21.78 8.36
N PRO A 376 -11.50 -22.38 9.23
CA PRO A 376 -11.26 -21.85 10.56
C PRO A 376 -10.22 -20.73 10.54
N GLY A 377 -10.46 -19.68 11.33
CA GLY A 377 -9.49 -18.65 11.68
C GLY A 377 -8.76 -18.05 10.48
N ILE A 378 -7.43 -18.15 10.49
CA ILE A 378 -6.56 -17.54 9.49
C ILE A 378 -6.81 -18.05 8.06
N TRP A 379 -7.20 -19.30 7.88
CA TRP A 379 -7.40 -19.85 6.53
C TRP A 379 -8.55 -19.15 5.82
N LYS A 380 -9.58 -18.77 6.58
CA LYS A 380 -10.66 -17.93 6.05
C LYS A 380 -10.14 -16.54 5.71
N THR A 381 -9.43 -15.88 6.62
CA THR A 381 -8.85 -14.54 6.37
C THR A 381 -7.94 -14.52 5.14
N LEU A 382 -7.09 -15.54 4.97
CA LEU A 382 -6.21 -15.67 3.81
C LEU A 382 -7.02 -15.91 2.53
N ALA A 383 -7.95 -16.87 2.55
CA ALA A 383 -8.80 -17.18 1.40
C ALA A 383 -9.64 -15.97 0.94
N THR A 384 -10.07 -15.10 1.86
CA THR A 384 -10.89 -13.93 1.56
C THR A 384 -10.06 -12.64 1.33
N SER A 385 -8.73 -12.69 1.40
CA SER A 385 -7.87 -11.50 1.29
C SER A 385 -7.65 -10.98 -0.13
N ALA A 386 -8.24 -11.63 -1.14
CA ALA A 386 -8.03 -11.43 -2.59
C ALA A 386 -6.61 -11.67 -3.10
N VAL A 387 -5.61 -11.05 -2.47
CA VAL A 387 -4.22 -11.04 -2.89
C VAL A 387 -3.55 -12.39 -2.66
N ALA A 388 -3.64 -12.95 -1.45
CA ALA A 388 -3.00 -14.22 -1.11
C ALA A 388 -3.47 -15.40 -2.00
N PRO A 389 -4.79 -15.64 -2.20
CA PRO A 389 -5.25 -16.71 -3.08
C PRO A 389 -4.87 -16.48 -4.54
N THR A 390 -4.88 -15.22 -5.03
CA THR A 390 -4.43 -14.90 -6.40
C THR A 390 -2.95 -15.26 -6.56
N ALA A 391 -2.10 -14.81 -5.64
CA ALA A 391 -0.66 -15.08 -5.68
C ALA A 391 -0.37 -16.58 -5.60
N PHE A 392 -0.99 -17.28 -4.65
CA PHE A 392 -0.79 -18.72 -4.46
C PHE A 392 -1.16 -19.50 -5.72
N LEU A 393 -2.34 -19.25 -6.29
CA LEU A 393 -2.78 -19.95 -7.50
C LEU A 393 -1.93 -19.58 -8.72
N ALA A 394 -1.56 -18.31 -8.88
CA ALA A 394 -0.72 -17.90 -9.99
C ALA A 394 0.64 -18.62 -9.96
N ILE A 395 1.27 -18.71 -8.79
CA ILE A 395 2.54 -19.43 -8.60
C ILE A 395 2.35 -20.92 -8.88
N VAL A 396 1.38 -21.56 -8.22
CA VAL A 396 1.15 -23.01 -8.32
C VAL A 396 0.81 -23.41 -9.75
N LEU A 397 -0.11 -22.70 -10.40
CA LEU A 397 -0.51 -23.01 -11.77
C LEU A 397 0.63 -22.73 -12.77
N ASN A 398 1.42 -21.68 -12.55
CA ASN A 398 2.58 -21.42 -13.40
C ASN A 398 3.65 -22.53 -13.27
N GLN A 399 3.76 -23.20 -12.13
CA GLN A 399 4.73 -24.30 -11.98
C GLN A 399 4.22 -25.65 -12.47
N ILE A 400 2.90 -25.90 -12.36
CA ILE A 400 2.33 -27.20 -12.69
C ILE A 400 1.92 -27.29 -14.17
N LEU A 401 1.45 -26.19 -14.76
CA LEU A 401 0.98 -26.22 -16.15
C LEU A 401 2.16 -26.27 -17.13
N PRO A 402 2.16 -27.23 -18.08
CA PRO A 402 3.25 -27.40 -19.03
C PRO A 402 3.44 -26.15 -19.87
N GLU A 403 4.70 -25.80 -20.15
CA GLU A 403 5.04 -24.72 -21.08
C GLU A 403 4.57 -25.08 -22.50
N GLU A 404 4.11 -24.07 -23.25
CA GLU A 404 3.68 -24.22 -24.65
C GLU A 404 4.85 -24.11 -25.63
#